data_AF-A0A6B2LD19-F1
#
_entry.id   AF-A0A6B2LD19-F1
#
_cell.length_a   1.000
_cell.length_b   1.000
_cell.length_c   1.000
_cell.angle_alpha   90.00
_cell.angle_beta   90.00
_cell.angle_gamma   90.00
#
_symmetry.space_group_name_H-M   'P 1'
#
loop_
_entity.id
_entity.type
_entity.pdbx_description
1 polymer ?
#
loop_
_entity_poly.entity_id
_entity_poly.type
_entity_poly.pdbx_seq_one_letter_code
_entity_poly.pdbx_strand_id
1 'polypeptide(L)'
;MDSPELTYTQIDNNLVVSEASMEELIQFLTDPWYEDTDFAHIFFLYADNLVVPTEILGRIVEIFEQSAFFSDTIVTTNIRLRILLLLHTWLSESSSTLCMDQPFKVLLQDFISKKLVSNQEIALGAELMELFINSKPRQIITYDPIDEKETKKLQKLLFSSNGPSMIEIVRCVTAIDSDYFMELGPRELIQKSWQEPNKAPYWFLMTEHFNKLSSWCQGCILEEDDLSSRKQRLQFFIEMAMQFVEICNFHSALSIFTALNAYPIMRLKKTWNALP
;
A
#
# COMPACT_ATOMS: atom_id res chain seq x y z
N MET A 1 -5.36 21.28 -28.47
CA MET A 1 -6.26 21.54 -27.33
C MET A 1 -5.35 22.10 -26.28
N ASP A 2 -5.42 23.40 -26.06
CA ASP A 2 -4.59 24.07 -25.06
C ASP A 2 -4.83 23.38 -23.72
N SER A 3 -3.76 22.85 -23.12
CA SER A 3 -3.84 22.29 -21.77
C SER A 3 -4.36 23.40 -20.83
N PRO A 4 -5.31 23.09 -19.93
CA PRO A 4 -5.98 24.12 -19.16
C PRO A 4 -4.97 24.88 -18.31
N GLU A 5 -4.98 26.21 -18.39
CA GLU A 5 -4.27 27.08 -17.46
C GLU A 5 -4.64 26.73 -16.01
N LEU A 6 -3.72 26.81 -15.06
CA LEU A 6 -3.94 26.47 -13.65
C LEU A 6 -5.24 27.10 -13.09
N THR A 7 -6.23 26.26 -12.81
CA THR A 7 -7.56 26.66 -12.30
C THR A 7 -7.72 26.39 -10.82
N TYR A 8 -8.60 27.15 -10.16
CA TYR A 8 -8.89 27.03 -8.73
C TYR A 8 -10.38 26.85 -8.47
N THR A 9 -10.69 26.08 -7.43
CA THR A 9 -12.03 25.97 -6.83
C THR A 9 -12.00 26.47 -5.40
N GLN A 10 -13.12 27.04 -4.95
CA GLN A 10 -13.25 27.54 -3.59
C GLN A 10 -13.86 26.46 -2.70
N ILE A 11 -13.11 26.02 -1.69
CA ILE A 11 -13.54 25.03 -0.70
C ILE A 11 -13.27 25.64 0.68
N ASP A 12 -14.31 25.79 1.51
CA ASP A 12 -14.20 26.33 2.88
C ASP A 12 -13.40 27.65 2.99
N ASN A 13 -13.62 28.56 2.04
CA ASN A 13 -12.93 29.84 1.87
C ASN A 13 -11.45 29.77 1.43
N ASN A 14 -10.91 28.59 1.17
CA ASN A 14 -9.58 28.40 0.60
C ASN A 14 -9.68 28.18 -0.92
N LEU A 15 -8.71 28.71 -1.67
CA LEU A 15 -8.53 28.40 -3.08
C LEU A 15 -7.70 27.13 -3.21
N VAL A 16 -8.28 26.10 -3.83
CA VAL A 16 -7.64 24.80 -4.05
C VAL A 16 -7.50 24.59 -5.55
N VAL A 17 -6.33 24.13 -6.00
CA VAL A 17 -6.08 23.83 -7.42
C VAL A 17 -7.08 22.76 -7.89
N SER A 18 -7.82 23.05 -8.96
CA SER A 18 -8.84 22.14 -9.50
C SER A 18 -8.35 21.37 -10.72
N GLU A 19 -7.79 22.06 -11.71
CA GLU A 19 -7.30 21.47 -12.96
C GLU A 19 -6.10 22.28 -13.45
N ALA A 20 -5.07 21.60 -13.93
CA ALA A 20 -3.92 22.24 -14.54
C ALA A 20 -3.18 21.23 -15.43
N SER A 21 -2.36 21.73 -16.34
CA SER A 21 -1.39 20.88 -17.02
C SER A 21 -0.35 20.31 -16.03
N MET A 22 0.26 19.17 -16.38
CA MET A 22 1.35 18.60 -15.57
C MET A 22 2.50 19.60 -15.37
N GLU A 23 2.79 20.40 -16.40
CA GLU A 23 3.84 21.43 -16.36
C GLU A 23 3.51 22.52 -15.33
N GLU A 24 2.27 22.98 -15.28
CA GLU A 24 1.82 23.97 -14.30
C GLU A 24 1.74 23.40 -12.89
N LEU A 25 1.35 22.13 -12.72
CA LEU A 25 1.39 21.47 -11.41
C LEU A 25 2.82 21.40 -10.88
N ILE A 26 3.80 21.10 -11.74
CA ILE A 26 5.22 21.09 -11.35
C ILE A 26 5.69 22.51 -11.03
N GLN A 27 5.32 23.52 -11.82
CA GLN A 27 5.66 24.92 -11.52
C GLN A 27 5.09 25.36 -10.18
N PHE A 28 3.81 25.07 -9.93
CA PHE A 28 3.12 25.35 -8.67
C PHE A 28 3.78 24.62 -7.49
N LEU A 29 4.14 23.35 -7.68
CA LEU A 29 4.85 22.56 -6.68
C LEU A 29 6.18 23.22 -6.29
N THR A 30 6.88 23.84 -7.24
CA THR A 30 8.18 24.52 -7.05
C THR A 30 8.08 26.00 -6.67
N ASP A 31 6.88 26.56 -6.47
CA ASP A 31 6.70 27.96 -6.11
C ASP A 31 7.37 28.26 -4.74
N PRO A 32 8.31 29.23 -4.65
CA PRO A 32 9.04 29.50 -3.42
C PRO A 32 8.14 29.95 -2.25
N TRP A 33 6.90 30.37 -2.51
CA TRP A 33 5.95 30.88 -1.53
C TRP A 33 4.80 29.92 -1.22
N TYR A 34 4.75 28.75 -1.86
CA TYR A 34 3.66 27.80 -1.65
C TYR A 34 3.84 27.02 -0.34
N GLU A 35 2.96 27.16 0.64
CA GLU A 35 3.21 26.60 1.99
C GLU A 35 2.58 25.22 2.22
N ASP A 36 1.68 24.77 1.35
CA ASP A 36 0.95 23.53 1.54
C ASP A 36 1.82 22.32 1.19
N THR A 37 2.16 21.57 2.23
CA THR A 37 2.98 20.36 2.16
C THR A 37 2.19 19.15 1.66
N ASP A 38 0.86 19.13 1.86
CA ASP A 38 0.00 17.99 1.51
C ASP A 38 -0.10 17.80 0.00
N PHE A 39 -0.07 18.90 -0.75
CA PHE A 39 -0.09 18.83 -2.20
C PHE A 39 1.11 18.08 -2.79
N ALA A 40 2.31 18.19 -2.20
CA ALA A 40 3.46 17.42 -2.66
C ALA A 40 3.25 15.92 -2.50
N HIS A 41 2.74 15.51 -1.33
CA HIS A 41 2.39 14.13 -1.03
C HIS A 41 1.34 13.60 -2.01
N ILE A 42 0.26 14.36 -2.25
CA ILE A 42 -0.80 14.00 -3.19
C ILE A 42 -0.25 13.93 -4.62
N PHE A 43 0.54 14.92 -5.04
CA PHE A 43 1.12 14.96 -6.37
C PHE A 43 1.96 13.70 -6.62
N PHE A 44 2.93 13.39 -5.77
CA PHE A 44 3.82 12.24 -5.99
C PHE A 44 3.11 10.89 -5.84
N LEU A 45 2.06 10.83 -5.02
CA LEU A 45 1.24 9.62 -4.90
C LEU A 45 0.48 9.29 -6.19
N TYR A 46 0.03 10.31 -6.93
CA TYR A 46 -0.73 10.14 -8.17
C TYR A 46 0.13 10.19 -9.45
N ALA A 47 1.24 10.95 -9.43
CA ALA A 47 2.04 11.23 -10.61
C ALA A 47 2.69 9.99 -11.22
N ASP A 48 3.12 9.04 -10.39
CA ASP A 48 3.78 7.81 -10.84
C ASP A 48 2.87 6.90 -11.70
N ASN A 49 1.55 7.10 -11.66
CA ASN A 49 0.60 6.40 -12.55
C ASN A 49 0.31 7.16 -13.85
N LEU A 50 0.67 8.45 -13.93
CA LEU A 50 0.32 9.34 -15.03
C LEU A 50 1.52 9.63 -15.95
N VAL A 51 2.71 9.75 -15.37
CA VAL A 51 3.92 10.21 -16.05
C VAL A 51 5.12 9.39 -15.59
N VAL A 52 6.08 9.18 -16.49
CA VAL A 52 7.32 8.47 -16.15
C VAL A 52 8.11 9.30 -15.12
N PRO A 53 8.57 8.72 -13.99
CA PRO A 53 9.25 9.47 -12.93
C PRO A 53 10.44 10.31 -13.43
N THR A 54 11.20 9.78 -14.39
CA THR A 54 12.34 10.49 -14.98
C THR A 54 11.94 11.78 -15.69
N GLU A 55 10.75 11.85 -16.29
CA GLU A 55 10.26 13.07 -16.96
C GLU A 55 9.93 14.16 -15.93
N ILE A 56 9.28 13.80 -14.83
CA ILE A 56 8.99 14.72 -13.72
C ILE A 56 10.30 15.24 -13.12
N LEU A 57 11.26 14.34 -12.84
CA LEU A 57 12.57 14.73 -12.33
C LEU A 57 13.30 15.66 -13.29
N GLY A 58 13.25 15.38 -14.60
CA GLY A 58 13.83 16.25 -15.63
C GLY A 58 13.28 17.67 -15.57
N ARG A 59 11.97 17.83 -15.46
CA ARG A 59 11.32 19.15 -15.33
C ARG A 59 11.70 19.87 -14.04
N ILE A 60 11.74 19.15 -12.92
CA ILE A 60 12.18 19.72 -11.63
C ILE A 60 13.64 20.21 -11.72
N VAL A 61 14.52 19.44 -12.36
CA VAL A 61 15.92 19.82 -12.58
C VAL A 61 16.04 21.03 -13.51
N GLU A 62 15.24 21.09 -14.59
CA GLU A 62 15.19 22.26 -15.47
C GLU A 62 14.81 23.55 -14.71
N ILE A 63 13.80 23.50 -13.84
CA ILE A 63 13.40 24.64 -13.00
C ILE A 63 14.52 25.02 -12.04
N PHE A 64 15.20 24.04 -11.44
CA PHE A 64 16.34 24.28 -10.56
C PHE A 64 17.47 25.00 -11.27
N GLU A 65 17.79 24.63 -12.51
CA GLU A 65 18.83 25.29 -13.31
C GLU A 65 18.41 26.68 -13.76
N GLN A 66 17.16 26.83 -14.20
CA GLN A 66 16.60 28.13 -14.60
C GLN A 66 16.61 29.13 -13.45
N SER A 67 16.49 28.66 -12.21
CA SER A 67 16.53 29.52 -11.03
C SER A 67 17.81 30.33 -10.91
N ALA A 68 18.93 29.85 -11.45
CA ALA A 68 20.21 30.55 -11.42
C ALA A 68 20.22 31.85 -12.26
N PHE A 69 19.24 32.04 -13.15
CA PHE A 69 19.13 33.25 -13.98
C PHE A 69 18.24 34.33 -13.35
N PHE A 70 17.59 34.06 -12.21
CA PHE A 70 16.84 35.10 -11.51
C PHE A 70 17.78 36.15 -10.91
N SER A 71 17.39 37.42 -10.99
CA SER A 71 18.15 38.52 -10.40
C SER A 71 18.10 38.52 -8.87
N ASP A 72 17.05 37.93 -8.29
CA ASP A 72 16.84 37.88 -6.86
C ASP A 72 17.45 36.60 -6.27
N THR A 73 18.51 36.79 -5.47
CA THR A 73 19.23 35.69 -4.81
C THR A 73 18.39 34.98 -3.75
N ILE A 74 17.44 35.68 -3.11
CA ILE A 74 16.55 35.09 -2.10
C ILE A 74 15.56 34.15 -2.79
N VAL A 75 14.92 34.63 -3.86
CA VAL A 75 14.00 33.81 -4.68
C VAL A 75 14.72 32.58 -5.23
N THR A 76 15.93 32.76 -5.77
CA THR A 76 16.77 31.65 -6.25
C THR A 76 17.03 30.62 -5.16
N THR A 77 17.43 31.06 -3.97
CA THR A 77 17.72 30.17 -2.84
C THR A 77 16.47 29.41 -2.40
N ASN A 78 15.31 30.09 -2.29
CA ASN A 78 14.06 29.48 -1.86
C ASN A 78 13.59 28.40 -2.84
N ILE A 79 13.63 28.67 -4.16
CA ILE A 79 13.26 27.67 -5.19
C ILE A 79 14.16 26.43 -5.08
N ARG A 80 15.48 26.64 -4.99
CA ARG A 80 16.46 25.55 -4.96
C ARG A 80 16.29 24.65 -3.74
N LEU A 81 16.16 25.25 -2.56
CA LEU A 81 15.94 24.51 -1.32
C LEU A 81 14.60 23.78 -1.34
N ARG A 82 13.55 24.43 -1.83
CA ARG A 82 12.23 23.81 -1.98
C ARG A 82 12.29 22.57 -2.86
N ILE A 83 12.96 22.66 -4.02
CA ILE A 83 13.14 21.51 -4.92
C ILE A 83 13.82 20.33 -4.20
N LEU A 84 14.86 20.59 -3.42
CA LEU A 84 15.53 19.53 -2.66
C LEU A 84 14.61 18.90 -1.61
N LEU A 85 13.79 19.70 -0.92
CA LEU A 85 12.79 19.21 0.03
C LEU A 85 11.69 18.41 -0.66
N LEU A 86 11.23 18.83 -1.84
CA LEU A 86 10.26 18.08 -2.65
C LEU A 86 10.80 16.72 -3.07
N LEU A 87 12.05 16.67 -3.55
CA LEU A 87 12.72 15.42 -3.87
C LEU A 87 12.87 14.52 -2.64
N HIS A 88 13.10 15.11 -1.47
CA HIS A 88 13.17 14.36 -0.22
C HIS A 88 11.81 13.73 0.11
N THR A 89 10.72 14.50 0.04
CA THR A 89 9.36 13.99 0.19
C THR A 89 9.09 12.85 -0.78
N TRP A 90 9.37 13.04 -2.08
CA TRP A 90 9.12 12.03 -3.09
C TRP A 90 9.90 10.74 -2.84
N LEU A 91 11.20 10.83 -2.52
CA LEU A 91 12.01 9.66 -2.23
C LEU A 91 11.56 8.97 -0.94
N SER A 92 11.17 9.72 0.09
CA SER A 92 10.70 9.12 1.34
C SER A 92 9.47 8.22 1.15
N GLU A 93 8.58 8.57 0.22
CA GLU A 93 7.34 7.84 -0.07
C GLU A 93 7.48 6.75 -1.13
N SER A 94 8.40 6.95 -2.09
CA SER A 94 8.44 6.19 -3.34
C SER A 94 9.77 5.49 -3.59
N SER A 95 10.73 5.59 -2.65
CA SER A 95 12.07 5.04 -2.82
C SER A 95 12.09 3.56 -3.23
N SER A 96 11.21 2.74 -2.68
CA SER A 96 11.12 1.30 -3.00
C SER A 96 10.73 1.01 -4.46
N THR A 97 10.04 1.95 -5.12
CA THR A 97 9.64 1.86 -6.53
C THR A 97 10.68 2.54 -7.42
N LEU A 98 11.08 3.77 -7.06
CA LEU A 98 12.04 4.58 -7.83
C LEU A 98 13.44 3.94 -7.86
N CYS A 99 13.80 3.15 -6.85
CA CYS A 99 15.05 2.40 -6.85
C CYS A 99 15.12 1.30 -7.91
N MET A 100 14.07 1.08 -8.71
CA MET A 100 14.09 0.18 -9.86
C MET A 100 14.17 0.92 -11.21
N ASP A 101 13.91 2.23 -11.24
CA ASP A 101 13.96 3.05 -12.45
C ASP A 101 15.41 3.52 -12.73
N GLN A 102 16.04 2.90 -13.75
CA GLN A 102 17.44 3.19 -14.07
C GLN A 102 17.67 4.58 -14.70
N PRO A 103 16.84 5.07 -15.65
CA PRO A 103 16.88 6.46 -16.08
C PRO A 103 16.76 7.47 -14.94
N PHE A 104 15.83 7.25 -14.01
CA PHE A 104 15.62 8.15 -12.86
C PHE A 104 16.87 8.21 -11.98
N LYS A 105 17.47 7.04 -11.69
CA LYS A 105 18.72 6.93 -10.93
C LYS A 105 19.84 7.79 -11.49
N VAL A 106 20.10 7.61 -12.79
CA VAL A 106 21.22 8.28 -13.45
C VAL A 106 21.01 9.78 -13.40
N LEU A 107 19.79 10.25 -13.69
CA LEU A 107 19.47 11.68 -13.64
C LEU A 107 19.60 12.26 -12.22
N LEU A 108 19.10 11.56 -11.20
CA LEU A 108 19.20 12.02 -9.81
C LEU A 108 20.66 12.10 -9.34
N GLN A 109 21.48 11.10 -9.67
CA GLN A 109 22.91 11.07 -9.34
C GLN A 109 23.67 12.20 -10.03
N ASP A 110 23.40 12.43 -11.31
CA ASP A 110 24.02 13.53 -12.08
C ASP A 110 23.61 14.90 -11.52
N PHE A 111 22.34 15.06 -11.16
CA PHE A 111 21.83 16.28 -10.54
C PHE A 111 22.56 16.58 -9.22
N ILE A 112 22.56 15.63 -8.29
CA ILE A 112 23.14 15.84 -6.95
C ILE A 112 24.66 16.07 -7.02
N SER A 113 25.36 15.33 -7.90
CA SER A 113 26.82 15.42 -7.99
C SER A 113 27.33 16.66 -8.74
N LYS A 114 26.55 17.24 -9.66
CA LYS A 114 27.03 18.29 -10.58
C LYS A 114 26.38 19.66 -10.40
N LYS A 115 25.20 19.75 -9.75
CA LYS A 115 24.36 20.97 -9.79
C LYS A 115 24.21 21.70 -8.46
N LEU A 116 24.56 21.06 -7.35
CA LEU A 116 24.48 21.64 -6.01
C LEU A 116 25.72 22.50 -5.73
N VAL A 117 25.52 23.71 -5.22
CA VAL A 117 26.59 24.71 -5.08
C VAL A 117 26.76 25.19 -3.65
N SER A 118 25.65 25.48 -2.95
CA SER A 118 25.72 25.97 -1.58
C SER A 118 25.95 24.83 -0.58
N ASN A 119 26.56 25.12 0.57
CA ASN A 119 26.78 24.12 1.62
C ASN A 119 25.47 23.46 2.08
N GLN A 120 24.37 24.21 2.12
CA GLN A 120 23.06 23.70 2.51
C GLN A 120 22.47 22.76 1.44
N GLU A 121 22.61 23.12 0.16
CA GLU A 121 22.19 22.25 -0.94
C GLU A 121 22.98 20.94 -0.93
N ILE A 122 24.30 21.01 -0.78
CA ILE A 122 25.18 19.83 -0.76
C ILE A 122 24.81 18.91 0.40
N ALA A 123 24.50 19.46 1.58
CA ALA A 123 24.05 18.68 2.73
C ALA A 123 22.74 17.93 2.44
N LEU A 124 21.71 18.63 1.94
CA LEU A 124 20.44 18.02 1.55
C LEU A 124 20.61 16.98 0.43
N GLY A 125 21.47 17.26 -0.55
CA GLY A 125 21.81 16.32 -1.62
C GLY A 125 22.45 15.03 -1.11
N ALA A 126 23.31 15.13 -0.09
CA ALA A 126 23.90 13.96 0.56
C ALA A 126 22.83 13.10 1.27
N GLU A 127 21.89 13.74 1.98
CA GLU A 127 20.75 13.05 2.62
C GLU A 127 19.86 12.34 1.59
N LEU A 128 19.54 13.01 0.47
CA LEU A 128 18.80 12.41 -0.65
C LEU A 128 19.52 11.17 -1.21
N MET A 129 20.82 11.26 -1.43
CA MET A 129 21.62 10.13 -1.91
C MET A 129 21.66 8.99 -0.90
N GLU A 130 21.76 9.29 0.39
CA GLU A 130 21.75 8.27 1.44
C GLU A 130 20.41 7.53 1.48
N LEU A 131 19.28 8.27 1.47
CA LEU A 131 17.94 7.68 1.37
C LEU A 131 17.82 6.79 0.14
N PHE A 132 18.33 7.27 -0.99
CA PHE A 132 18.24 6.56 -2.26
C PHE A 132 19.12 5.28 -2.27
N ILE A 133 20.36 5.34 -1.79
CA ILE A 133 21.27 4.19 -1.74
C ILE A 133 20.77 3.12 -0.78
N ASN A 134 20.20 3.53 0.34
CA ASN A 134 19.67 2.61 1.36
C ASN A 134 18.30 2.04 0.99
N SER A 135 17.64 2.60 -0.02
CA SER A 135 16.35 2.11 -0.51
C SER A 135 16.49 0.71 -1.11
N LYS A 136 15.51 -0.14 -0.82
CA LYS A 136 15.42 -1.49 -1.35
C LYS A 136 14.09 -1.67 -2.04
N PRO A 137 14.03 -2.53 -3.07
CA PRO A 137 12.76 -2.93 -3.65
C PRO A 137 11.88 -3.53 -2.55
N ARG A 138 10.60 -3.19 -2.59
CA ARG A 138 9.63 -3.74 -1.64
C ARG A 138 9.62 -5.26 -1.77
N GLN A 139 9.94 -5.96 -0.68
CA GLN A 139 9.90 -7.41 -0.65
C GLN A 139 8.47 -7.87 -0.44
N ILE A 140 8.02 -8.87 -1.20
CA ILE A 140 6.69 -9.45 -1.04
C ILE A 140 6.79 -10.53 0.03
N ILE A 141 6.00 -10.40 1.09
CA ILE A 141 5.87 -11.45 2.11
C ILE A 141 5.17 -12.65 1.48
N THR A 142 5.89 -13.77 1.40
CA THR A 142 5.36 -15.04 0.87
C THR A 142 5.45 -16.12 1.93
N TYR A 143 4.40 -16.93 2.07
CA TYR A 143 4.42 -18.14 2.87
C TYR A 143 4.55 -19.35 1.94
N ASP A 144 5.47 -20.26 2.26
CA ASP A 144 5.75 -21.43 1.44
C ASP A 144 4.48 -22.30 1.28
N PRO A 145 4.14 -22.70 0.05
CA PRO A 145 3.01 -23.59 -0.16
C PRO A 145 3.30 -24.95 0.49
N ILE A 146 2.41 -25.36 1.40
CA ILE A 146 2.45 -26.68 2.02
C ILE A 146 1.85 -27.69 1.04
N ASP A 147 2.47 -28.86 0.90
CA ASP A 147 1.92 -29.91 0.05
C ASP A 147 0.56 -30.42 0.57
N GLU A 148 -0.25 -31.00 -0.32
CA GLU A 148 -1.62 -31.44 0.00
C GLU A 148 -1.65 -32.52 1.10
N LYS A 149 -0.63 -33.39 1.13
CA LYS A 149 -0.56 -34.49 2.11
C LYS A 149 -0.31 -33.95 3.51
N GLU A 150 0.62 -33.00 3.64
CA GLU A 150 0.92 -32.34 4.90
C GLU A 150 -0.24 -31.44 5.33
N THR A 151 -0.94 -30.78 4.40
CA THR A 151 -2.14 -29.98 4.70
C THR A 151 -3.23 -30.84 5.36
N LYS A 152 -3.55 -32.01 4.79
CA LYS A 152 -4.54 -32.94 5.38
C LYS A 152 -4.12 -33.43 6.76
N LYS A 153 -2.83 -33.65 6.97
CA LYS A 153 -2.29 -34.07 8.28
C LYS A 153 -2.41 -32.95 9.32
N LEU A 154 -2.06 -31.72 8.95
CA LEU A 154 -2.16 -30.55 9.83
C LEU A 154 -3.61 -30.20 10.16
N GLN A 155 -4.52 -30.29 9.20
CA GLN A 155 -5.95 -30.08 9.44
C GLN A 155 -6.53 -31.07 10.46
N LYS A 156 -6.15 -32.35 10.37
CA LYS A 156 -6.54 -33.35 11.38
C LYS A 156 -5.97 -33.03 12.76
N LEU A 157 -4.71 -32.59 12.82
CA LEU A 157 -4.08 -32.19 14.08
C LEU A 157 -4.77 -30.99 14.70
N LEU A 158 -5.12 -29.98 13.90
CA LEU A 158 -5.77 -28.72 14.31
C LEU A 158 -7.05 -28.97 15.11
N PHE A 159 -7.77 -30.03 14.76
CA PHE A 159 -9.03 -30.40 15.37
C PHE A 159 -8.94 -31.55 16.38
N SER A 160 -7.74 -32.02 16.69
CA SER A 160 -7.48 -33.06 17.68
C SER A 160 -7.28 -32.46 19.08
N SER A 161 -7.36 -33.29 20.12
CA SER A 161 -7.06 -32.87 21.50
C SER A 161 -5.62 -32.37 21.70
N ASN A 162 -4.71 -32.75 20.81
CA ASN A 162 -3.30 -32.34 20.85
C ASN A 162 -3.00 -31.22 19.84
N GLY A 163 -4.03 -30.63 19.23
CA GLY A 163 -3.91 -29.51 18.32
C GLY A 163 -3.60 -28.20 19.02
N PRO A 164 -3.23 -27.14 18.27
CA PRO A 164 -3.16 -25.79 18.78
C PRO A 164 -4.51 -25.35 19.36
N SER A 165 -4.44 -24.51 20.38
CA SER A 165 -5.60 -23.84 20.93
C SER A 165 -6.20 -22.85 19.93
N MET A 166 -7.50 -22.56 20.06
CA MET A 166 -8.19 -21.59 19.19
C MET A 166 -7.50 -20.22 19.20
N ILE A 167 -7.03 -19.78 20.37
CA ILE A 167 -6.34 -18.50 20.52
C ILE A 167 -5.00 -18.48 19.77
N GLU A 168 -4.26 -19.59 19.70
CA GLU A 168 -3.04 -19.67 18.90
C GLU A 168 -3.35 -19.58 17.41
N ILE A 169 -4.41 -20.24 16.94
CA ILE A 169 -4.85 -20.16 15.54
C ILE A 169 -5.24 -18.72 15.19
N VAL A 170 -6.06 -18.09 16.02
CA VAL A 170 -6.51 -16.70 15.84
C VAL A 170 -5.32 -15.74 15.79
N ARG A 171 -4.33 -15.92 16.68
CA ARG A 171 -3.10 -15.09 16.69
C ARG A 171 -2.26 -15.30 15.44
N CYS A 172 -2.08 -16.54 14.98
CA CYS A 172 -1.32 -16.84 13.76
C CYS A 172 -1.99 -16.24 12.51
N VAL A 173 -3.30 -16.42 12.35
CA VAL A 173 -4.04 -15.83 11.22
C VAL A 173 -3.98 -14.30 11.28
N THR A 174 -4.15 -13.72 12.46
CA THR A 174 -4.07 -12.27 12.64
C THR A 174 -2.68 -11.71 12.35
N ALA A 175 -1.62 -12.43 12.66
CA ALA A 175 -0.27 -12.02 12.29
C ALA A 175 -0.12 -11.94 10.77
N ILE A 176 -0.62 -12.93 10.02
CA ILE A 176 -0.59 -12.94 8.55
C ILE A 176 -1.42 -11.78 7.98
N ASP A 177 -2.64 -11.57 8.48
CA ASP A 177 -3.48 -10.44 8.05
C ASP A 177 -2.80 -9.10 8.32
N SER A 178 -2.18 -8.95 9.50
CA SER A 178 -1.46 -7.75 9.90
C SER A 178 -0.24 -7.51 9.02
N ASP A 179 0.54 -8.55 8.72
CA ASP A 179 1.71 -8.45 7.83
C ASP A 179 1.29 -7.93 6.45
N TYR A 180 0.21 -8.45 5.87
CA TYR A 180 -0.28 -7.98 4.58
C TYR A 180 -0.87 -6.56 4.64
N PHE A 181 -1.65 -6.25 5.68
CA PHE A 181 -2.30 -4.95 5.82
C PHE A 181 -1.32 -3.82 6.09
N MET A 182 -0.30 -4.06 6.93
CA MET A 182 0.74 -3.06 7.22
C MET A 182 1.58 -2.72 6.01
N GLU A 183 1.75 -3.68 5.12
CA GLU A 183 2.44 -3.43 3.87
C GLU A 183 1.56 -2.69 2.88
N LEU A 184 0.27 -2.99 2.76
CA LEU A 184 -0.65 -2.42 1.76
C LEU A 184 -0.53 -0.88 1.65
N GLY A 185 0.02 -0.41 0.52
CA GLY A 185 0.26 1.02 0.29
C GLY A 185 -0.89 1.70 -0.46
N PRO A 186 -1.11 3.02 -0.28
CA PRO A 186 -2.14 3.77 -1.00
C PRO A 186 -2.04 3.65 -2.53
N ARG A 187 -0.83 3.47 -3.06
CA ARG A 187 -0.53 3.26 -4.49
C ARG A 187 -1.26 2.06 -5.10
N GLU A 188 -1.48 1.02 -4.31
CA GLU A 188 -2.22 -0.18 -4.72
C GLU A 188 -3.73 0.08 -4.84
N LEU A 189 -4.21 1.16 -4.21
CA LEU A 189 -5.62 1.53 -4.08
C LEU A 189 -6.00 2.74 -4.93
N ILE A 190 -5.07 3.34 -5.67
CA ILE A 190 -5.33 4.52 -6.50
C ILE A 190 -5.55 4.10 -7.94
N GLN A 191 -6.42 4.83 -8.65
CA GLN A 191 -6.70 4.61 -10.08
C GLN A 191 -7.04 3.16 -10.48
N LYS A 192 -7.66 2.40 -9.56
CA LYS A 192 -7.99 0.99 -9.77
C LYS A 192 -6.76 0.08 -9.97
N SER A 193 -5.59 0.46 -9.45
CA SER A 193 -4.37 -0.37 -9.45
C SER A 193 -4.62 -1.79 -8.94
N TRP A 194 -5.57 -1.97 -8.02
CA TRP A 194 -6.03 -3.26 -7.50
C TRP A 194 -6.60 -4.22 -8.56
N GLN A 195 -6.82 -3.78 -9.80
CA GLN A 195 -7.18 -4.64 -10.92
C GLN A 195 -5.97 -5.33 -11.56
N GLU A 196 -4.74 -4.86 -11.28
CA GLU A 196 -3.50 -5.35 -11.85
C GLU A 196 -2.60 -5.98 -10.76
N PRO A 197 -2.35 -7.31 -10.78
CA PRO A 197 -1.58 -7.99 -9.73
C PRO A 197 -0.19 -7.40 -9.46
N ASN A 198 0.50 -6.94 -10.51
CA ASN A 198 1.84 -6.38 -10.38
C ASN A 198 1.85 -4.99 -9.72
N LYS A 199 0.75 -4.23 -9.80
CA LYS A 199 0.63 -2.89 -9.21
C LYS A 199 0.08 -2.93 -7.79
N ALA A 200 -0.62 -4.00 -7.43
CA ALA A 200 -1.30 -4.13 -6.15
C ALA A 200 -1.05 -5.50 -5.47
N PRO A 201 0.21 -5.93 -5.30
CA PRO A 201 0.52 -7.27 -4.80
C PRO A 201 -0.09 -7.58 -3.43
N TYR A 202 -0.08 -6.64 -2.49
CA TYR A 202 -0.60 -6.85 -1.14
C TYR A 202 -2.12 -6.81 -1.08
N TRP A 203 -2.75 -6.01 -1.94
CA TRP A 203 -4.20 -6.11 -2.13
C TRP A 203 -4.62 -7.52 -2.57
N PHE A 204 -3.88 -8.10 -3.54
CA PHE A 204 -4.13 -9.45 -4.01
C PHE A 204 -3.86 -10.50 -2.93
N LEU A 205 -2.77 -10.37 -2.17
CA LEU A 205 -2.46 -11.27 -1.04
C LEU A 205 -3.54 -11.25 0.04
N MET A 206 -4.00 -10.06 0.45
CA MET A 206 -5.09 -9.92 1.43
C MET A 206 -6.38 -10.57 0.93
N THR A 207 -6.73 -10.34 -0.34
CA THR A 207 -7.94 -10.90 -0.96
C THR A 207 -7.83 -12.42 -1.12
N GLU A 208 -6.67 -12.92 -1.52
CA GLU A 208 -6.41 -14.35 -1.64
C GLU A 208 -6.48 -15.04 -0.27
N HIS A 209 -5.86 -14.45 0.77
CA HIS A 209 -5.93 -14.98 2.13
C HIS A 209 -7.37 -15.02 2.66
N PHE A 210 -8.13 -13.94 2.45
CA PHE A 210 -9.55 -13.87 2.78
C PHE A 210 -10.33 -15.03 2.14
N ASN A 211 -10.14 -15.25 0.84
CA ASN A 211 -10.84 -16.28 0.09
C ASN A 211 -10.41 -17.70 0.50
N LYS A 212 -9.12 -17.90 0.78
CA LYS A 212 -8.58 -19.17 1.26
C LYS A 212 -9.14 -19.52 2.64
N LEU A 213 -9.16 -18.57 3.58
CA LEU A 213 -9.75 -18.78 4.91
C LEU A 213 -11.24 -19.11 4.81
N SER A 214 -11.98 -18.37 3.96
CA SER A 214 -13.40 -18.61 3.73
C SER A 214 -13.67 -20.00 3.13
N SER A 215 -12.89 -20.38 2.12
CA SER A 215 -13.02 -21.69 1.45
C SER A 215 -12.61 -22.84 2.37
N TRP A 216 -11.56 -22.65 3.17
CA TRP A 216 -11.11 -23.63 4.16
C TRP A 216 -12.17 -23.85 5.25
N CYS A 217 -12.78 -22.78 5.75
CA CYS A 217 -13.90 -22.87 6.70
C CYS A 217 -15.07 -23.70 6.12
N GLN A 218 -15.49 -23.40 4.89
CA GLN A 218 -16.55 -24.16 4.22
C GLN A 218 -16.17 -25.63 4.03
N GLY A 219 -14.95 -25.90 3.56
CA GLY A 219 -14.43 -27.26 3.38
C GLY A 219 -14.44 -28.07 4.66
N CYS A 220 -13.90 -27.51 5.76
CA CYS A 220 -13.86 -28.18 7.06
C CYS A 220 -15.26 -28.56 7.59
N ILE A 221 -16.28 -27.74 7.32
CA ILE A 221 -17.66 -28.04 7.74
C ILE A 221 -18.29 -29.11 6.83
N LEU A 222 -18.06 -29.02 5.52
CA LEU A 222 -18.66 -29.92 4.53
C LEU A 222 -18.02 -31.31 4.49
N GLU A 223 -16.77 -31.45 4.93
CA GLU A 223 -16.06 -32.74 5.03
C GLU A 223 -16.59 -33.65 6.15
N GLU A 224 -17.31 -33.10 7.14
CA GLU A 224 -17.89 -33.89 8.23
C GLU A 224 -19.26 -34.47 7.83
N ASP A 225 -19.32 -35.79 7.64
CA ASP A 225 -20.56 -36.51 7.32
C ASP A 225 -21.53 -36.58 8.50
N ASP A 226 -20.99 -36.85 9.71
CA ASP A 226 -21.77 -36.99 10.93
C ASP A 226 -22.32 -35.64 11.44
N LEU A 227 -23.57 -35.64 11.91
CA LEU A 227 -24.23 -34.42 12.38
C LEU A 227 -23.54 -33.83 13.62
N SER A 228 -23.07 -34.67 14.53
CA SER A 228 -22.40 -34.23 15.77
C SER A 228 -21.06 -33.57 15.45
N SER A 229 -20.22 -34.22 14.65
CA SER A 229 -18.93 -33.67 14.22
C SER A 229 -19.11 -32.38 13.41
N ARG A 230 -20.06 -32.36 12.47
CA ARG A 230 -20.35 -31.16 11.67
C ARG A 230 -20.87 -30.00 12.51
N LYS A 231 -21.70 -30.27 13.52
CA LYS A 231 -22.14 -29.26 14.51
C LYS A 231 -20.92 -28.68 15.24
N GLN A 232 -20.01 -29.53 15.72
CA GLN A 232 -18.80 -29.08 16.43
C GLN A 232 -17.92 -28.19 15.55
N ARG A 233 -17.73 -28.53 14.26
CA ARG A 233 -17.02 -27.68 13.30
C ARG A 233 -17.69 -26.32 13.13
N LEU A 234 -19.01 -26.32 12.94
CA LEU A 234 -19.77 -25.10 12.75
C LEU A 234 -19.65 -24.18 13.99
N GLN A 235 -19.80 -24.74 15.19
CA GLN A 235 -19.63 -24.01 16.44
C GLN A 235 -18.21 -23.45 16.60
N PHE A 236 -17.19 -24.26 16.31
CA PHE A 236 -15.78 -23.84 16.36
C PHE A 236 -15.52 -22.59 15.50
N PHE A 237 -16.04 -22.54 14.26
CA PHE A 237 -15.85 -21.39 13.40
C PHE A 237 -16.64 -20.15 13.85
N ILE A 238 -17.83 -20.33 14.45
CA ILE A 238 -18.57 -19.21 15.06
C ILE A 238 -17.75 -18.61 16.21
N GLU A 239 -17.25 -19.44 17.11
CA GLU A 239 -16.40 -19.02 18.24
C GLU A 239 -15.11 -18.35 17.77
N MET A 240 -14.47 -18.90 16.73
CA MET A 240 -13.28 -18.31 16.11
C MET A 240 -13.56 -16.91 15.52
N ALA A 241 -14.69 -16.73 14.83
CA ALA A 241 -15.10 -15.42 14.31
C ALA A 241 -15.33 -14.41 15.45
N MET A 242 -15.92 -14.84 16.57
CA MET A 242 -16.08 -13.99 17.75
C MET A 242 -14.73 -13.59 18.34
N GLN A 243 -13.77 -14.51 18.46
CA GLN A 243 -12.42 -14.18 18.93
C GLN A 243 -11.70 -13.19 18.01
N PHE A 244 -11.85 -13.31 16.69
CA PHE A 244 -11.31 -12.32 15.76
C PHE A 244 -11.91 -10.92 15.99
N VAL A 245 -13.22 -10.83 16.25
CA VAL A 245 -13.87 -9.56 16.61
C VAL A 245 -13.33 -9.01 17.93
N GLU A 246 -13.13 -9.85 18.94
CA GLU A 246 -12.59 -9.45 20.25
C GLU A 246 -11.21 -8.79 20.16
N ILE A 247 -10.38 -9.22 19.20
CA ILE A 247 -9.04 -8.64 18.96
C ILE A 247 -9.00 -7.65 17.79
N CYS A 248 -10.16 -7.19 17.32
CA CYS A 248 -10.31 -6.24 16.21
C CYS A 248 -9.76 -6.71 14.85
N ASN A 249 -9.59 -8.02 14.63
CA ASN A 249 -9.32 -8.57 13.30
C ASN A 249 -10.63 -8.76 12.53
N PHE A 250 -11.19 -7.65 12.04
CA PHE A 250 -12.44 -7.66 11.29
C PHE A 250 -12.32 -8.34 9.92
N HIS A 251 -11.12 -8.39 9.33
CA HIS A 251 -10.88 -9.02 8.02
C HIS A 251 -11.16 -10.52 8.07
N SER A 252 -10.51 -11.24 9.01
CA SER A 252 -10.72 -12.67 9.18
C SER A 252 -12.08 -13.01 9.79
N ALA A 253 -12.60 -12.17 10.69
CA ALA A 253 -13.97 -12.32 11.19
C ALA A 253 -15.00 -12.29 10.03
N LEU A 254 -14.84 -11.32 9.11
CA LEU A 254 -15.69 -11.20 7.93
C LEU A 254 -15.50 -12.37 6.97
N SER A 255 -14.28 -12.89 6.81
CA SER A 255 -14.01 -14.07 5.98
C SER A 255 -14.80 -15.29 6.45
N ILE A 256 -14.76 -15.58 7.76
CA ILE A 256 -15.53 -16.67 8.35
C ILE A 256 -17.03 -16.37 8.26
N PHE A 257 -17.47 -15.15 8.57
CA PHE A 257 -18.88 -14.78 8.41
C PHE A 257 -19.37 -15.04 6.97
N THR A 258 -18.57 -14.68 5.97
CA THR A 258 -18.88 -14.90 4.55
C THR A 258 -18.95 -16.40 4.22
N ALA A 259 -18.05 -17.21 4.79
CA ALA A 259 -18.08 -18.67 4.67
C ALA A 259 -19.38 -19.27 5.24
N LEU A 260 -19.78 -18.84 6.43
CA LEU A 260 -20.98 -19.33 7.12
C LEU A 260 -22.28 -18.92 6.41
N ASN A 261 -22.27 -17.75 5.75
CA ASN A 261 -23.38 -17.27 4.92
C ASN A 261 -23.37 -17.81 3.48
N ALA A 262 -22.36 -18.61 3.10
CA ALA A 262 -22.34 -19.23 1.79
C ALA A 262 -23.48 -20.26 1.66
N TYR A 263 -24.07 -20.35 0.46
CA TYR A 263 -25.19 -21.27 0.19
C TYR A 263 -24.95 -22.73 0.65
N PRO A 264 -23.77 -23.34 0.40
CA PRO A 264 -23.48 -24.71 0.85
C PRO A 264 -23.60 -24.92 2.36
N ILE A 265 -23.31 -23.88 3.16
CA ILE A 265 -23.38 -23.92 4.62
C ILE A 265 -24.78 -23.55 5.12
N MET A 266 -25.37 -22.47 4.60
CA MET A 266 -26.70 -22.00 5.02
C MET A 266 -27.83 -23.01 4.79
N ARG A 267 -27.68 -23.90 3.80
CA ARG A 267 -28.65 -24.97 3.50
C ARG A 267 -28.62 -26.12 4.52
N LEU A 268 -27.61 -26.22 5.38
CA LEU A 268 -27.46 -27.29 6.38
C LEU A 268 -28.39 -27.10 7.60
N LYS A 269 -29.71 -26.99 7.38
CA LYS A 269 -30.69 -26.64 8.41
C LYS A 269 -30.64 -27.53 9.65
N LYS A 270 -30.40 -28.84 9.47
CA LYS A 270 -30.26 -29.78 10.59
C LYS A 270 -29.06 -29.45 11.48
N THR A 271 -27.94 -29.01 10.91
CA THR A 271 -26.74 -28.63 11.66
C THR A 271 -26.94 -27.31 12.39
N TRP A 272 -27.48 -26.30 11.71
CA TRP A 272 -27.80 -25.01 12.32
C TRP A 272 -28.77 -25.14 13.50
N ASN A 273 -29.83 -25.93 13.33
CA ASN A 273 -30.83 -26.18 14.40
C ASN A 273 -30.28 -27.00 15.57
N ALA A 274 -29.10 -27.61 15.43
CA ALA A 274 -28.46 -28.39 16.48
C ALA A 274 -27.51 -27.55 17.35
N LEU A 275 -27.19 -26.31 16.96
CA LEU A 275 -26.41 -25.36 17.77
C LEU A 275 -27.21 -24.98 19.05
N PRO A 276 -26.51 -24.66 20.15
CA PRO A 276 -27.14 -24.22 21.40
C PRO A 276 -27.86 -22.86 21.26
#